data_AF-A0A3S0HL21-F1
#
_entry.id   AF-A0A3S0HL21-F1
#
_cell.length_a   1.000
_cell.length_b   1.000
_cell.length_c   1.000
_cell.angle_alpha   90.00
_cell.angle_beta   90.00
_cell.angle_gamma   90.00
#
_symmetry.space_group_name_H-M   'P 1'
#
loop_
_entity.id
_entity.type
_entity.pdbx_description
1 polymer ?
#
loop_
_entity_poly.entity_id
_entity_poly.type
_entity_poly.pdbx_seq_one_letter_code
_entity_poly.pdbx_strand_id
1 'polypeptide(L)'
;MRLPLLLLLGACCGAPFTAAHGQGRVRQTDLDSGRVEKGRKLGPWSYYALTASGRKVLVQRYDHDQKKLLFYRKPDEHPYRHQVGGDWQMGYLDRPPLYVGGEAALSTYMRQLSYPEQARVKNVQGKVVVRFVVDTLGTASEYQVLTGIGSGCDEEALRVARTIPHEWIPGRKAGRAVPVQYELPFTFRIAKN
;
A
#
# COMPACT_ATOMS: atom_id res chain seq x y z
N MET A 1 36.07 -50.01 -44.75
CA MET A 1 36.49 -48.66 -45.18
C MET A 1 35.57 -47.64 -44.52
N ARG A 2 36.11 -46.57 -43.96
CA ARG A 2 35.50 -45.66 -42.97
C ARG A 2 34.57 -44.60 -43.61
N LEU A 3 33.42 -44.34 -42.96
CA LEU A 3 32.63 -43.08 -42.83
C LEU A 3 32.09 -42.36 -44.10
N PRO A 4 31.12 -41.41 -43.99
CA PRO A 4 30.10 -41.16 -42.95
C PRO A 4 28.67 -40.81 -43.45
N LEU A 5 27.77 -40.80 -42.47
CA LEU A 5 26.45 -40.21 -42.36
C LEU A 5 26.52 -38.66 -42.21
N LEU A 6 25.75 -37.87 -42.95
CA LEU A 6 25.36 -36.48 -42.59
C LEU A 6 24.17 -36.02 -43.47
N LEU A 7 22.95 -35.97 -42.91
CA LEU A 7 22.26 -34.81 -42.30
C LEU A 7 21.54 -33.90 -43.32
N LEU A 8 20.22 -34.07 -43.39
CA LEU A 8 19.26 -33.22 -44.10
C LEU A 8 19.21 -31.81 -43.49
N LEU A 9 19.48 -30.80 -44.32
CA LEU A 9 19.27 -29.38 -44.03
C LEU A 9 17.76 -29.06 -44.02
N GLY A 10 17.16 -29.05 -42.84
CA GLY A 10 15.85 -28.44 -42.60
C GLY A 10 16.01 -26.95 -42.35
N ALA A 11 15.57 -26.13 -43.30
CA ALA A 11 15.48 -24.68 -43.14
C ALA A 11 14.30 -24.33 -42.21
N CYS A 12 14.59 -24.00 -40.95
CA CYS A 12 13.63 -23.31 -40.09
C CYS A 12 13.96 -21.83 -40.09
N CYS A 13 13.11 -21.03 -40.73
CA CYS A 13 13.08 -19.58 -40.60
C CYS A 13 13.00 -19.19 -39.12
N GLY A 14 14.10 -18.66 -38.59
CA GLY A 14 14.08 -17.94 -37.33
C GLY A 14 13.33 -16.62 -37.52
N ALA A 15 12.04 -16.61 -37.20
CA ALA A 15 11.36 -15.35 -36.92
C ALA A 15 11.98 -14.75 -35.65
N PRO A 16 12.41 -13.48 -35.65
CA PRO A 16 12.85 -12.85 -34.42
C PRO A 16 11.64 -12.77 -33.49
N PHE A 17 11.74 -13.40 -32.33
CA PHE A 17 10.80 -13.21 -31.22
C PHE A 17 10.98 -11.76 -30.74
N THR A 18 10.31 -10.84 -31.42
CA THR A 18 10.16 -9.47 -30.97
C THR A 18 9.24 -9.52 -29.76
N ALA A 19 9.83 -9.65 -28.58
CA ALA A 19 9.13 -9.30 -27.35
C ALA A 19 8.70 -7.84 -27.51
N ALA A 20 7.41 -7.63 -27.80
CA ALA A 20 6.78 -6.33 -27.81
C ALA A 20 6.90 -5.74 -26.41
N HIS A 21 8.01 -5.07 -26.14
CA HIS A 21 8.20 -4.25 -24.96
C HIS A 21 7.28 -3.05 -25.15
N GLY A 22 6.07 -3.16 -24.61
CA GLY A 22 5.16 -2.02 -24.47
C GLY A 22 5.93 -0.84 -23.92
N GLN A 23 5.88 0.29 -24.63
CA GLN A 23 6.61 1.52 -24.36
C GLN A 23 5.99 2.25 -23.15
N GLY A 24 5.93 1.60 -21.99
CA GLY A 24 5.52 2.23 -20.75
C GLY A 24 6.48 3.37 -20.43
N ARG A 25 5.96 4.58 -20.23
CA ARG A 25 6.77 5.74 -19.85
C ARG A 25 7.28 5.53 -18.43
N VAL A 26 8.52 5.92 -18.17
CA VAL A 26 9.04 5.95 -16.79
C VAL A 26 8.46 7.17 -16.09
N ARG A 27 7.77 6.95 -14.97
CA ARG A 27 7.34 7.98 -14.04
C ARG A 27 8.33 8.01 -12.88
N GLN A 28 8.77 9.20 -12.51
CA GLN A 28 9.64 9.43 -11.37
C GLN A 28 9.19 10.69 -10.65
N THR A 29 8.86 10.54 -9.37
CA THR A 29 8.48 11.61 -8.46
C THR A 29 9.32 11.52 -7.19
N ASP A 30 9.14 12.44 -6.25
CA ASP A 30 9.78 12.36 -4.94
C ASP A 30 9.30 11.16 -4.11
N LEU A 31 8.06 10.71 -4.34
CA LEU A 31 7.39 9.69 -3.54
C LEU A 31 7.37 8.32 -4.21
N ASP A 32 7.50 8.25 -5.53
CA ASP A 32 7.46 6.98 -6.25
C ASP A 32 8.22 7.00 -7.59
N SER A 33 8.61 5.82 -8.07
CA SER A 33 9.14 5.65 -9.42
C SER A 33 8.82 4.27 -10.00
N GLY A 34 8.62 4.21 -11.31
CA GLY A 34 8.36 2.97 -12.03
C GLY A 34 7.77 3.21 -13.42
N ARG A 35 7.43 2.14 -14.13
CA ARG A 35 6.84 2.23 -15.47
C ARG A 35 5.33 2.38 -15.39
N VAL A 36 4.78 3.27 -16.21
CA VAL A 36 3.34 3.50 -16.34
C VAL A 36 2.90 3.38 -17.79
N GLU A 37 1.76 2.76 -18.03
CA GLU A 37 1.11 2.68 -19.34
C GLU A 37 -0.40 2.90 -19.17
N LYS A 38 -0.96 3.90 -19.86
CA LYS A 38 -2.38 4.28 -19.76
C LYS A 38 -2.87 4.46 -18.31
N GLY A 39 -2.02 5.02 -17.44
CA GLY A 39 -2.31 5.23 -16.01
C GLY A 39 -2.07 4.00 -15.12
N ARG A 40 -1.87 2.81 -15.68
CA ARG A 40 -1.57 1.58 -14.94
C ARG A 40 -0.08 1.49 -14.60
N LYS A 41 0.23 1.23 -13.33
CA LYS A 41 1.58 0.91 -12.86
C LYS A 41 1.98 -0.49 -13.32
N LEU A 42 3.13 -0.61 -13.97
CA LEU A 42 3.66 -1.88 -14.50
C LEU A 42 4.90 -2.35 -13.74
N GLY A 43 4.96 -3.64 -13.46
CA GLY A 43 6.10 -4.34 -12.88
C GLY A 43 6.58 -3.75 -11.54
N PRO A 44 7.90 -3.81 -11.26
CA PRO A 44 8.47 -3.29 -10.03
C PRO A 44 8.37 -1.77 -9.95
N TRP A 45 7.74 -1.29 -8.87
CA TRP A 45 7.72 0.10 -8.46
C TRP A 45 8.52 0.29 -7.18
N SER A 46 9.13 1.46 -7.05
CA SER A 46 9.80 1.92 -5.84
C SER A 46 9.01 3.05 -5.20
N TYR A 47 8.84 2.99 -3.89
CA TYR A 47 8.13 3.97 -3.09
C TYR A 47 9.04 4.52 -2.02
N TYR A 48 8.92 5.82 -1.79
CA TYR A 48 9.85 6.59 -1.00
C TYR A 48 9.12 7.44 0.03
N ALA A 49 9.75 7.60 1.19
CA ALA A 49 9.41 8.61 2.18
C ALA A 49 10.49 9.69 2.19
N LEU A 50 10.10 10.92 2.53
CA LEU A 50 11.02 12.02 2.75
C LEU A 50 11.28 12.14 4.26
N THR A 51 12.56 12.21 4.66
CA THR A 51 12.91 12.53 6.05
C THR A 51 12.65 14.01 6.35
N ALA A 52 12.65 14.39 7.62
CA ALA A 52 12.58 15.81 8.03
C ALA A 52 13.67 16.68 7.37
N SER A 53 14.85 16.10 7.11
CA SER A 53 15.94 16.75 6.37
C SER A 53 15.77 16.77 4.83
N GLY A 54 14.62 16.34 4.31
CA GLY A 54 14.33 16.28 2.87
C GLY A 54 14.98 15.11 2.11
N ARG A 55 15.67 14.19 2.80
CA ARG A 55 16.31 13.04 2.14
C ARG A 55 15.27 12.02 1.74
N LYS A 56 15.33 11.61 0.47
CA LYS A 56 14.50 10.55 -0.09
C LYS A 56 14.99 9.18 0.37
N VAL A 57 14.08 8.36 0.89
CA VAL A 57 14.43 7.03 1.39
C VAL A 57 13.46 5.98 0.88
N LEU A 58 14.01 4.91 0.29
CA LEU A 58 13.22 3.77 -0.18
C LEU A 58 12.55 3.08 1.02
N VAL A 59 11.23 3.00 1.00
CA VAL A 59 10.42 2.37 2.06
C VAL A 59 9.72 1.11 1.58
N GLN A 60 9.46 0.99 0.28
CA GLN A 60 8.78 -0.18 -0.28
C GLN A 60 9.18 -0.38 -1.75
N ARG A 61 9.35 -1.63 -2.17
CA ARG A 61 9.31 -2.03 -3.58
C ARG A 61 8.21 -3.06 -3.77
N TYR A 62 7.35 -2.85 -4.76
CA TYR A 62 6.21 -3.70 -5.03
C TYR A 62 6.09 -3.94 -6.53
N ASP A 63 5.94 -5.20 -6.92
CA ASP A 63 5.66 -5.60 -8.29
C ASP A 63 4.15 -5.59 -8.52
N HIS A 64 3.69 -4.65 -9.36
CA HIS A 64 2.27 -4.47 -9.67
C HIS A 64 1.68 -5.54 -10.58
N ASP A 65 2.52 -6.17 -11.41
CA ASP A 65 2.09 -7.22 -12.33
C ASP A 65 1.98 -8.55 -11.56
N GLN A 66 2.94 -8.83 -10.68
CA GLN A 66 2.97 -10.05 -9.87
C GLN A 66 2.22 -9.95 -8.53
N LYS A 67 1.70 -8.76 -8.20
CA LYS A 67 1.11 -8.44 -6.89
C LYS A 67 1.99 -8.85 -5.71
N LYS A 68 3.30 -8.58 -5.84
CA LYS A 68 4.33 -9.12 -4.95
C LYS A 68 5.11 -8.00 -4.25
N LEU A 69 5.19 -8.08 -2.92
CA LEU A 69 6.11 -7.26 -2.14
C LEU A 69 7.54 -7.76 -2.35
N LEU A 70 8.40 -6.90 -2.90
CA LEU A 70 9.81 -7.21 -3.17
C LEU A 70 10.71 -6.70 -2.03
N PHE A 71 10.36 -5.56 -1.45
CA PHE A 71 11.09 -4.94 -0.35
C PHE A 71 10.15 -4.10 0.48
N TYR A 72 10.38 -4.05 1.79
CA TYR A 72 9.84 -3.00 2.64
C TYR A 72 10.85 -2.69 3.73
N ARG A 73 10.84 -1.45 4.20
CA ARG A 73 11.52 -1.09 5.44
C ARG A 73 10.65 -1.55 6.60
N LYS A 74 11.20 -2.38 7.49
CA LYS A 74 10.53 -2.77 8.73
C LYS A 74 10.26 -1.50 9.55
N PRO A 75 9.00 -1.21 9.93
CA PRO A 75 8.72 -0.13 10.85
C PRO A 75 9.26 -0.46 12.25
N ASP A 76 9.26 0.52 13.14
CA ASP A 76 9.58 0.31 14.56
C ASP A 76 8.68 -0.79 15.16
N GLU A 77 9.17 -1.46 16.20
CA GLU A 77 8.51 -2.63 16.77
C GLU A 77 7.21 -2.24 17.49
N HIS A 78 6.10 -2.29 16.74
CA HIS A 78 4.75 -2.03 17.25
C HIS A 78 3.96 -3.35 17.31
N PRO A 79 3.32 -3.67 18.44
CA PRO A 79 2.42 -4.81 18.51
C PRO A 79 1.11 -4.50 17.77
N TYR A 80 0.50 -5.53 17.18
CA TYR A 80 -0.79 -5.43 16.51
C TYR A 80 -1.78 -6.41 17.12
N ARG A 81 -3.06 -6.02 17.17
CA ARG A 81 -4.14 -6.96 17.43
C ARG A 81 -4.39 -7.78 16.17
N HIS A 82 -4.20 -9.10 16.24
CA HIS A 82 -4.28 -10.02 15.11
C HIS A 82 -4.92 -11.34 15.52
N GLN A 83 -5.47 -12.08 14.55
CA GLN A 83 -6.07 -13.38 14.81
C GLN A 83 -5.07 -14.52 14.67
N VAL A 84 -5.06 -15.43 15.65
CA VAL A 84 -4.37 -16.73 15.59
C VAL A 84 -5.32 -17.79 16.13
N GLY A 85 -5.60 -18.82 15.34
CA GLY A 85 -6.56 -19.86 15.73
C GLY A 85 -8.01 -19.37 15.88
N GLY A 86 -8.35 -18.21 15.32
CA GLY A 86 -9.67 -17.57 15.45
C GLY A 86 -9.75 -16.53 16.56
N ASP A 87 -8.82 -16.56 17.52
CA ASP A 87 -8.80 -15.63 18.65
C ASP A 87 -7.99 -14.38 18.36
N TRP A 88 -8.53 -13.24 18.78
CA TRP A 88 -7.83 -11.96 18.73
C TRP A 88 -6.84 -11.84 19.88
N GLN A 89 -5.57 -11.62 19.56
CA GLN A 89 -4.50 -11.39 20.53
C GLN A 89 -3.65 -10.18 20.15
N MET A 90 -2.98 -9.59 21.14
CA MET A 90 -2.00 -8.53 20.93
C MET A 90 -0.60 -9.16 20.81
N GLY A 91 0.16 -8.78 19.78
CA GLY A 91 1.55 -9.24 19.67
C GLY A 91 2.25 -8.77 18.40
N TYR A 92 3.54 -9.12 18.29
CA TYR A 92 4.37 -8.75 17.14
C TYR A 92 4.11 -9.64 15.93
N LEU A 93 4.17 -9.05 14.74
CA LEU A 93 4.04 -9.74 13.46
C LEU A 93 5.41 -9.89 12.80
N ASP A 94 5.62 -10.97 12.05
CA ASP A 94 6.80 -11.14 11.19
C ASP A 94 6.85 -10.03 10.14
N ARG A 95 5.66 -9.62 9.68
CA ARG A 95 5.44 -8.47 8.82
C ARG A 95 4.08 -7.84 9.17
N PRO A 96 4.01 -6.53 9.45
CA PRO A 96 2.74 -5.86 9.66
C PRO A 96 1.93 -5.78 8.35
N PRO A 97 0.62 -5.49 8.43
CA PRO A 97 -0.12 -5.07 7.24
C PRO A 97 0.51 -3.79 6.67
N LEU A 98 0.63 -3.73 5.35
CA LEU A 98 1.23 -2.58 4.64
C LEU A 98 0.29 -2.13 3.54
N TYR A 99 0.19 -0.83 3.28
CA TYR A 99 -0.50 -0.33 2.09
C TYR A 99 0.47 -0.26 0.90
N VAL A 100 0.03 -0.62 -0.30
CA VAL A 100 0.85 -0.44 -1.51
C VAL A 100 1.07 1.06 -1.75
N GLY A 101 2.33 1.47 -1.83
CA GLY A 101 2.73 2.87 -1.84
C GLY A 101 2.95 3.51 -0.47
N GLY A 102 2.71 2.76 0.61
CA GLY A 102 2.98 3.17 1.98
C GLY A 102 2.19 4.41 2.43
N GLU A 103 2.72 5.09 3.44
CA GLU A 103 2.09 6.28 4.02
C GLU A 103 1.92 7.43 3.01
N ALA A 104 2.86 7.57 2.07
CA ALA A 104 2.76 8.57 1.01
C ALA A 104 1.48 8.39 0.17
N ALA A 105 1.14 7.14 -0.19
CA ALA A 105 -0.10 6.84 -0.89
C ALA A 105 -1.33 7.06 0.01
N LEU A 106 -1.29 6.65 1.28
CA LEU A 106 -2.38 6.88 2.23
C LEU A 106 -2.67 8.38 2.45
N SER A 107 -1.63 9.21 2.50
CA SER A 107 -1.77 10.68 2.66
C SER A 107 -2.62 11.32 1.57
N THR A 108 -2.69 10.71 0.38
CA THR A 108 -3.49 11.23 -0.74
C THR A 108 -4.98 11.18 -0.46
N TYR A 109 -5.44 10.17 0.28
CA TYR A 109 -6.82 10.05 0.72
C TYR A 109 -7.11 10.99 1.89
N MET A 110 -6.14 11.20 2.79
CA MET A 110 -6.32 12.15 3.89
C MET A 110 -6.54 13.59 3.43
N ARG A 111 -6.05 13.97 2.24
CA ARG A 111 -6.36 15.27 1.63
C ARG A 111 -7.81 15.42 1.17
N GLN A 112 -8.59 14.35 1.13
CA GLN A 112 -10.01 14.36 0.80
C GLN A 112 -10.90 14.68 2.02
N LEU A 113 -10.30 14.88 3.20
CA LEU A 113 -11.02 15.29 4.40
C LEU A 113 -11.66 16.67 4.21
N SER A 114 -12.96 16.74 4.45
CA SER A 114 -13.75 17.96 4.50
C SER A 114 -13.92 18.38 5.95
N TYR A 115 -13.41 19.55 6.32
CA TYR A 115 -13.56 20.03 7.70
C TYR A 115 -15.03 20.34 8.01
N PRO A 116 -15.67 19.65 8.97
CA PRO A 116 -17.09 19.86 9.26
C PRO A 116 -17.38 21.28 9.78
N GLU A 117 -18.48 21.88 9.32
CA GLU A 117 -18.85 23.24 9.74
C GLU A 117 -19.05 23.35 11.25
N GLN A 118 -19.69 22.35 11.87
CA GLN A 118 -19.90 22.33 13.31
C GLN A 118 -18.56 22.34 14.07
N ALA A 119 -17.58 21.55 13.63
CA ALA A 119 -16.25 21.54 14.22
C ALA A 119 -15.54 22.90 14.04
N ARG A 120 -15.76 23.57 12.91
CA ARG A 120 -15.20 24.90 12.63
C ARG A 120 -15.79 25.97 13.54
N VAL A 121 -17.10 26.00 13.70
CA VAL A 121 -17.79 26.96 14.60
C VAL A 121 -17.40 26.74 16.05
N LYS A 122 -17.24 25.48 16.47
CA LYS A 122 -16.87 25.11 17.85
C LYS A 122 -15.36 25.09 18.11
N ASN A 123 -14.54 25.44 17.13
CA ASN A 123 -13.07 25.35 17.20
C ASN A 123 -12.54 23.97 17.62
N VAL A 124 -13.25 22.89 17.28
CA VAL A 124 -12.86 21.51 17.61
C VAL A 124 -11.77 21.06 16.66
N GLN A 125 -10.59 20.72 17.20
CA GLN A 125 -9.44 20.19 16.46
C GLN A 125 -8.95 18.91 17.13
N GLY A 126 -8.19 18.10 16.40
CA GLY A 126 -7.55 16.94 16.97
C GLY A 126 -7.37 15.81 15.99
N LYS A 127 -7.26 14.60 16.53
CA LYS A 127 -6.99 13.38 15.77
C LYS A 127 -8.12 12.39 15.98
N VAL A 128 -8.78 12.00 14.89
CA VAL A 128 -9.72 10.88 14.86
C VAL A 128 -8.94 9.63 14.46
N VAL A 129 -9.11 8.53 15.18
CA VAL A 129 -8.48 7.25 14.85
C VAL A 129 -9.57 6.29 14.38
N VAL A 130 -9.46 5.84 13.13
CA VAL A 130 -10.35 4.81 12.56
C VAL A 130 -9.63 3.47 12.61
N ARG A 131 -10.25 2.47 13.21
CA ARG A 131 -9.79 1.09 13.25
C ARG A 131 -10.57 0.27 12.22
N PHE A 132 -9.89 -0.63 11.53
CA PHE A 132 -10.50 -1.61 10.61
C PHE A 132 -9.68 -2.89 10.58
N VAL A 133 -10.25 -3.96 10.05
CA VAL A 133 -9.58 -5.25 9.88
C VAL A 133 -9.05 -5.35 8.46
N VAL A 134 -7.75 -5.62 8.32
CA VAL A 134 -7.13 -6.09 7.08
C VAL A 134 -7.11 -7.61 7.13
N ASP A 135 -7.85 -8.26 6.23
CA ASP A 135 -7.95 -9.71 6.19
C ASP A 135 -6.71 -10.38 5.53
N THR A 136 -6.77 -11.70 5.36
CA THR A 136 -5.69 -12.48 4.74
C THR A 136 -5.51 -12.24 3.23
N LEU A 137 -6.49 -11.60 2.58
CA LEU A 137 -6.49 -11.25 1.16
C LEU A 137 -6.12 -9.78 0.91
N GLY A 138 -5.98 -8.97 1.97
CA GLY A 138 -5.73 -7.53 1.85
C GLY A 138 -7.01 -6.69 1.71
N THR A 139 -8.18 -7.27 1.99
CA THR A 139 -9.44 -6.54 2.05
C THR A 139 -9.56 -5.84 3.39
N ALA A 140 -9.97 -4.57 3.36
CA ALA A 140 -10.22 -3.78 4.55
C ALA A 140 -11.72 -3.76 4.87
N SER A 141 -12.09 -4.07 6.10
CA SER A 141 -13.49 -4.20 6.55
C SER A 141 -13.64 -3.84 8.05
N GLU A 142 -14.86 -3.88 8.59
CA GLU A 142 -15.11 -3.63 10.02
C GLU A 142 -14.63 -2.25 10.53
N TYR A 143 -14.80 -1.23 9.68
CA TYR A 143 -14.43 0.15 10.00
C TYR A 143 -15.23 0.71 11.17
N GLN A 144 -14.52 1.19 12.19
CA GLN A 144 -15.09 1.80 13.39
C GLN A 144 -14.20 2.94 13.89
N VAL A 145 -14.81 3.94 14.51
CA VAL A 145 -14.07 5.01 15.18
C VAL A 145 -13.59 4.49 16.54
N LEU A 146 -12.27 4.43 16.71
CA LEU A 146 -11.64 4.02 17.97
C LEU A 146 -11.48 5.19 18.93
N THR A 147 -11.13 6.35 18.39
CA THR A 147 -11.00 7.60 19.16
C THR A 147 -11.54 8.72 18.31
N GLY A 148 -12.58 9.39 18.80
CA GLY A 148 -13.26 10.48 18.14
C GLY A 148 -12.99 11.83 18.79
N ILE A 149 -13.25 12.90 18.04
CA ILE A 149 -13.27 14.28 18.54
C ILE A 149 -14.66 14.91 18.39
N GLY A 150 -15.61 14.20 17.77
CA GLY A 150 -16.99 14.64 17.57
C GLY A 150 -17.14 15.79 16.58
N SER A 151 -18.29 16.48 16.67
CA SER A 151 -18.64 17.63 15.79
C SER A 151 -18.60 17.33 14.29
N GLY A 152 -18.92 16.10 13.89
CA GLY A 152 -18.92 15.65 12.49
C GLY A 152 -17.57 15.11 11.98
N CYS A 153 -16.50 15.24 12.76
CA CYS A 153 -15.15 14.81 12.34
C CYS A 153 -15.03 13.29 12.29
N ASP A 154 -15.77 12.60 13.16
CA ASP A 154 -15.73 11.15 13.30
C ASP A 154 -16.36 10.48 12.07
N GLU A 155 -17.52 10.97 11.66
CA GLU A 155 -18.24 10.55 10.45
C GLU A 155 -17.43 10.83 9.19
N GLU A 156 -16.80 12.00 9.12
CA GLU A 156 -15.96 12.38 7.98
C GLU A 156 -14.71 11.50 7.85
N ALA A 157 -14.02 11.25 8.97
CA ALA A 157 -12.88 10.35 8.99
C ALA A 157 -13.28 8.94 8.54
N LEU A 158 -14.43 8.45 9.01
CA LEU A 158 -14.98 7.16 8.62
C LEU A 158 -15.35 7.10 7.13
N ARG A 159 -15.91 8.18 6.58
CA ARG A 159 -16.21 8.30 5.15
C ARG A 159 -14.93 8.17 4.33
N VAL A 160 -13.88 8.94 4.64
CA VAL A 160 -12.61 8.88 3.91
C VAL A 160 -11.91 7.54 4.09
N ALA A 161 -11.93 6.95 5.29
CA ALA A 161 -11.33 5.62 5.50
C ALA A 161 -11.94 4.55 4.59
N ARG A 162 -13.25 4.64 4.30
CA ARG A 162 -13.99 3.72 3.42
C ARG A 162 -13.76 3.98 1.93
N THR A 163 -13.22 5.13 1.52
CA THR A 163 -12.87 5.37 0.11
C THR A 163 -11.49 4.84 -0.27
N ILE A 164 -10.68 4.44 0.70
CA ILE A 164 -9.34 3.87 0.47
C ILE A 164 -9.49 2.52 -0.23
N PRO A 165 -8.91 2.33 -1.43
CA PRO A 165 -8.94 1.07 -2.14
C PRO A 165 -8.33 -0.09 -1.34
N HIS A 166 -8.74 -1.32 -1.67
CA HIS A 166 -8.21 -2.54 -1.05
C HIS A 166 -6.83 -2.94 -1.62
N GLU A 167 -5.86 -2.03 -1.58
CA GLU A 167 -4.46 -2.30 -1.95
C GLU A 167 -3.60 -2.59 -0.71
N TRP A 168 -4.15 -3.35 0.24
CA TRP A 168 -3.41 -3.79 1.42
C TRP A 168 -2.64 -5.08 1.14
N ILE A 169 -1.45 -5.14 1.70
CA ILE A 169 -0.63 -6.33 1.81
C ILE A 169 -0.90 -6.89 3.19
N PRO A 170 -1.39 -8.15 3.30
CA PRO A 170 -1.78 -8.71 4.58
C PRO A 170 -0.59 -8.87 5.52
N GLY A 171 -0.87 -8.72 6.82
CA GLY A 171 0.08 -9.01 7.88
C GLY A 171 0.43 -10.50 7.89
N ARG A 172 1.63 -10.82 8.39
CA ARG A 172 2.11 -12.19 8.51
C ARG A 172 2.57 -12.51 9.92
N LYS A 173 2.20 -13.70 10.39
CA LYS A 173 2.63 -14.30 11.65
C LYS A 173 2.95 -15.76 11.42
N ALA A 174 4.10 -16.21 11.93
CA ALA A 174 4.61 -17.56 11.71
C ALA A 174 4.58 -17.98 10.22
N GLY A 175 4.95 -17.05 9.34
CA GLY A 175 4.98 -17.26 7.88
C GLY A 175 3.61 -17.27 7.18
N ARG A 176 2.49 -17.21 7.90
CA ARG A 176 1.13 -17.23 7.33
C ARG A 176 0.49 -15.86 7.34
N ALA A 177 -0.39 -15.59 6.37
CA ALA A 177 -1.22 -14.39 6.38
C ALA A 177 -2.25 -14.50 7.50
N VAL A 178 -2.47 -13.43 8.26
CA VAL A 178 -3.43 -13.37 9.37
C VAL A 178 -4.26 -12.09 9.29
N PRO A 179 -5.53 -12.10 9.73
CA PRO A 179 -6.31 -10.88 9.94
C PRO A 179 -5.67 -9.98 11.00
N VAL A 180 -5.59 -8.68 10.73
CA VAL A 180 -4.96 -7.69 11.61
C VAL A 180 -5.85 -6.46 11.75
N GLN A 181 -6.02 -5.95 12.97
CA GLN A 181 -6.61 -4.63 13.19
C GLN A 181 -5.57 -3.54 12.90
N TYR A 182 -5.89 -2.68 11.95
CA TYR A 182 -5.10 -1.53 11.57
C TYR A 182 -5.76 -0.25 12.06
N GLU A 183 -4.96 0.68 12.57
CA GLU A 183 -5.42 1.97 13.08
C GLU A 183 -4.88 3.09 12.21
N LEU A 184 -5.78 3.82 11.55
CA LEU A 184 -5.43 4.90 10.64
C LEU A 184 -5.82 6.26 11.24
N PRO A 185 -4.85 7.16 11.47
CA PRO A 185 -5.09 8.45 12.11
C PRO A 185 -5.48 9.55 11.10
N PHE A 186 -6.58 10.25 11.33
CA PHE A 186 -7.03 11.41 10.56
C PHE A 186 -6.90 12.68 11.41
N THR A 187 -6.23 13.71 10.88
CA THR A 187 -5.93 14.93 11.64
C THR A 187 -6.76 16.10 11.14
N PHE A 188 -7.55 16.70 12.04
CA PHE A 188 -8.33 17.92 11.82
C PHE A 188 -7.64 19.10 12.50
N ARG A 189 -7.21 20.09 11.71
CA ARG A 189 -6.57 21.32 12.19
C ARG A 189 -7.15 22.51 11.46
N ILE A 190 -7.46 23.58 12.19
CA ILE A 190 -7.81 24.86 11.58
C ILE A 190 -6.50 25.51 11.18
N ALA A 191 -6.38 25.91 9.91
CA ALA A 191 -5.26 26.71 9.47
C ALA A 191 -5.29 28.03 10.26
N LYS A 192 -4.19 28.34 10.96
CA LYS A 192 -4.02 29.70 11.48
C LYS A 192 -3.73 30.59 10.28
N ASN A 193 -4.63 31.53 9.99
CA ASN A 193 -4.29 32.70 9.18
C ASN A 193 -3.37 33.61 9.98
#